data_AF-A0A9E2JFS4-F1
#
_entry.id   AF-A0A9E2JFS4-F1
#
_cell.length_a   1.000
_cell.length_b   1.000
_cell.length_c   1.000
_cell.angle_alpha   90.00
_cell.angle_beta   90.00
_cell.angle_gamma   90.00
#
_symmetry.space_group_name_H-M   'P 1'
#
loop_
_entity.id
_entity.type
_entity.pdbx_description
1 polymer ?
#
loop_
_entity_poly.entity_id
_entity_poly.type
_entity_poly.pdbx_seq_one_letter_code
_entity_poly.pdbx_strand_id
1 'polypeptide(L)'
;MSRPEYPTTEGWWSNGREDEEKYRNIRWGFPFPEAVDNFRRAIEGREDFDPATLFVWGTMQATAILNVLKSAEERFGEAGQTLVREALNRTGYEAMDGLIKNTEFPPDLTWAERTSYLGTGLNTILYASLEKAWFVSQDRCDFHILWCPHQDRYSAFDCRVQRYFVEGMIQATEDNGLGGWTARFRELIPRGAEHCHFICEPVGDRDDRNPWHQYSDQLQKRAFDKMKDK
;
A
#
# COMPACT_ATOMS: atom_id res chain seq x y z
N MET A 1 7.99 16.70 -18.86
CA MET A 1 6.90 16.40 -17.91
C MET A 1 7.30 17.02 -16.59
N SER A 2 6.44 17.89 -16.03
CA SER A 2 6.72 18.56 -14.74
C SER A 2 6.76 17.51 -13.64
N ARG A 3 7.77 17.61 -12.77
CA ARG A 3 7.77 16.85 -11.52
C ARG A 3 6.69 17.45 -10.60
N PRO A 4 6.06 16.64 -9.74
CA PRO A 4 5.16 17.19 -8.73
C PRO A 4 5.90 18.26 -7.91
N GLU A 5 5.24 19.40 -7.69
CA GLU A 5 5.78 20.50 -6.89
C GLU A 5 5.47 20.25 -5.41
N TYR A 6 6.49 20.30 -4.57
CA TYR A 6 6.38 20.17 -3.12
C TYR A 6 6.90 21.46 -2.43
N PRO A 7 6.29 21.93 -1.33
CA PRO A 7 5.14 21.34 -0.65
C PRO A 7 3.83 21.52 -1.45
N THR A 8 2.92 20.57 -1.32
CA THR A 8 1.54 20.67 -1.82
C THR A 8 0.56 20.69 -0.66
N THR A 9 -0.55 21.39 -0.83
CA THR A 9 -1.70 21.36 0.10
C THR A 9 -2.76 20.36 -0.36
N GLU A 10 -2.55 19.65 -1.46
CA GLU A 10 -3.45 18.62 -1.94
C GLU A 10 -3.24 17.29 -1.20
N GLY A 11 -4.35 16.62 -0.91
CA GLY A 11 -4.34 15.30 -0.28
C GLY A 11 -4.01 15.32 1.20
N TRP A 12 -3.83 14.13 1.76
CA TRP A 12 -3.76 13.87 3.18
C TRP A 12 -2.65 12.87 3.52
N TRP A 13 -1.92 13.16 4.59
CA TRP A 13 -1.07 12.19 5.30
C TRP A 13 -1.89 11.51 6.39
N SER A 14 -1.27 10.67 7.22
CA SER A 14 -1.95 9.87 8.26
C SER A 14 -2.75 10.68 9.29
N ASN A 15 -2.42 11.96 9.49
CA ASN A 15 -3.15 12.87 10.39
C ASN A 15 -4.10 13.83 9.63
N GLY A 16 -4.14 13.75 8.31
CA GLY A 16 -5.07 14.52 7.49
C GLY A 16 -6.51 14.08 7.74
N ARG A 17 -7.46 14.96 7.45
CA ARG A 17 -8.87 14.71 7.71
C ARG A 17 -9.63 14.95 6.42
N GLU A 18 -10.27 13.91 5.90
CA GLU A 18 -11.29 14.13 4.89
C GLU A 18 -12.44 14.96 5.51
N ASP A 19 -13.12 15.73 4.65
CA ASP A 19 -14.22 16.58 5.10
C ASP A 19 -15.46 15.79 5.51
N GLU A 20 -15.50 14.50 5.19
CA GLU A 20 -16.59 13.61 5.54
C GLU A 20 -16.63 13.31 7.04
N GLU A 21 -17.80 13.56 7.64
CA GLU A 21 -18.04 13.38 9.07
C GLU A 21 -17.73 11.96 9.53
N LYS A 22 -18.10 10.95 8.74
CA LYS A 22 -17.86 9.54 9.08
C LYS A 22 -16.37 9.19 9.10
N TYR A 23 -15.56 9.75 8.19
CA TYR A 23 -14.11 9.56 8.22
C TYR A 23 -13.50 10.09 9.52
N ARG A 24 -13.94 11.28 9.97
CA ARG A 24 -13.46 11.90 11.22
C ARG A 24 -13.78 11.09 12.47
N ASN A 25 -14.76 10.20 12.39
CA ASN A 25 -15.14 9.30 13.48
C ASN A 25 -14.32 8.00 13.51
N ILE A 26 -13.47 7.75 12.51
CA ILE A 26 -12.53 6.63 12.56
C ILE A 26 -11.43 6.96 13.55
N ARG A 27 -11.19 6.04 14.49
CA ARG A 27 -10.00 6.09 15.35
C ARG A 27 -8.97 5.14 14.79
N TRP A 28 -8.08 5.68 13.98
CA TRP A 28 -7.01 4.91 13.34
C TRP A 28 -6.05 4.33 14.37
N GLY A 29 -5.88 3.02 14.30
CA GLY A 29 -4.79 2.31 14.95
C GLY A 29 -3.51 2.36 14.13
N PHE A 30 -2.44 1.81 14.70
CA PHE A 30 -1.22 1.48 13.98
C PHE A 30 -0.94 -0.02 14.15
N PRO A 31 -0.35 -0.70 13.16
CA PRO A 31 0.28 -1.97 13.43
C PRO A 31 1.43 -1.77 14.43
N PHE A 32 1.73 -2.81 15.21
CA PHE A 32 2.80 -2.78 16.22
C PHE A 32 2.64 -1.65 17.26
N PRO A 33 1.49 -1.54 17.95
CA PRO A 33 1.15 -0.37 18.77
C PRO A 33 2.20 -0.07 19.84
N GLU A 34 2.72 -1.09 20.53
CA GLU A 34 3.76 -0.91 21.54
C GLU A 34 5.05 -0.32 20.96
N ALA A 35 5.48 -0.78 19.78
CA ALA A 35 6.67 -0.28 19.11
C ALA A 35 6.49 1.17 18.65
N VAL A 36 5.32 1.50 18.11
CA VAL A 36 4.96 2.87 17.71
C VAL A 36 4.95 3.82 18.90
N ASP A 37 4.37 3.41 20.03
CA ASP A 37 4.33 4.24 21.24
C ASP A 37 5.70 4.40 21.88
N ASN A 38 6.52 3.34 21.90
CA ASN A 38 7.93 3.44 22.30
C ASN A 38 8.70 4.43 21.43
N PHE A 39 8.51 4.38 20.10
CA PHE A 39 9.14 5.31 19.19
C PHE A 39 8.72 6.75 19.46
N ARG A 40 7.41 7.03 19.59
CA ARG A 40 6.88 8.36 19.93
C ARG A 40 7.53 8.92 21.20
N ARG A 41 7.64 8.12 22.26
CA ARG A 41 8.31 8.51 23.51
C ARG A 41 9.81 8.77 23.32
N ALA A 42 10.49 7.98 22.49
CA ALA A 42 11.92 8.11 22.26
C ALA A 42 12.30 9.43 21.57
N ILE A 43 11.40 9.98 20.76
CA ILE A 43 11.60 11.23 20.01
C ILE A 43 10.89 12.45 20.63
N GLU A 44 10.12 12.26 21.71
CA GLU A 44 9.34 13.34 22.31
C GLU A 44 10.24 14.47 22.82
N GLY A 45 10.00 15.70 22.34
CA GLY A 45 10.80 16.87 22.70
C GLY A 45 12.23 16.89 22.15
N ARG A 46 12.58 15.98 21.22
CA ARG A 46 13.92 15.88 20.63
C ARG A 46 14.07 16.78 19.41
N GLU A 47 14.71 17.93 19.59
CA GLU A 47 15.05 18.84 18.48
C GLU A 47 16.18 18.31 17.58
N ASP A 48 16.95 17.34 18.05
CA ASP A 48 18.05 16.70 17.31
C ASP A 48 17.61 15.53 16.43
N PHE A 49 16.31 15.20 16.42
CA PHE A 49 15.77 14.13 15.60
C PHE A 49 15.22 14.66 14.26
N ASP A 50 15.85 14.25 13.16
CA ASP A 50 15.33 14.46 11.80
C ASP A 50 14.55 13.22 11.31
N PRO A 51 13.23 13.31 11.09
CA PRO A 51 12.42 12.20 10.57
C PRO A 51 12.90 11.64 9.23
N ALA A 52 13.62 12.42 8.42
CA ALA A 52 14.19 11.94 7.16
C ALA A 52 15.18 10.78 7.37
N THR A 53 15.80 10.68 8.56
CA THR A 53 16.69 9.56 8.89
C THR A 53 15.95 8.22 8.95
N LEU A 54 14.71 8.20 9.45
CA LEU A 54 13.86 7.00 9.39
C LEU A 54 13.41 6.68 7.97
N PHE A 55 13.14 7.70 7.15
CA PHE A 55 12.83 7.50 5.74
C PHE A 55 14.01 6.84 5.01
N VAL A 56 15.26 7.28 5.26
CA VAL A 56 16.47 6.66 4.70
C VAL A 56 16.60 5.21 5.15
N TRP A 57 16.40 4.94 6.45
CA TRP A 57 16.43 3.58 6.99
C TRP A 57 15.38 2.67 6.34
N GLY A 58 14.12 3.12 6.27
CA GLY A 58 13.04 2.37 5.62
C GLY A 58 13.29 2.12 4.14
N THR A 59 13.78 3.15 3.42
CA THR A 59 14.17 3.04 2.01
C THR A 59 15.28 2.01 1.79
N MET A 60 16.25 1.93 2.71
CA MET A 60 17.31 0.92 2.68
C MET A 60 16.74 -0.50 2.82
N GLN A 61 15.83 -0.72 3.79
CA GLN A 61 15.17 -2.01 3.97
C GLN A 61 14.34 -2.41 2.73
N ALA A 62 13.54 -1.47 2.19
CA ALA A 62 12.74 -1.70 0.98
C ALA A 62 13.62 -2.09 -0.22
N THR A 63 14.73 -1.37 -0.43
CA THR A 63 15.71 -1.68 -1.47
C THR A 63 16.36 -3.05 -1.27
N ALA A 64 16.66 -3.43 -0.02
CA ALA A 64 17.21 -4.75 0.29
C ALA A 64 16.24 -5.87 -0.09
N ILE A 65 14.95 -5.74 0.24
CA ILE A 65 13.90 -6.69 -0.16
C ILE A 65 13.79 -6.81 -1.69
N LEU A 66 13.84 -5.69 -2.41
CA LEU A 66 13.85 -5.71 -3.87
C LEU A 66 15.05 -6.48 -4.44
N ASN A 67 16.23 -6.29 -3.86
CA ASN A 67 17.43 -7.02 -4.25
C ASN A 67 17.33 -8.51 -3.92
N VAL A 68 16.77 -8.87 -2.76
CA VAL A 68 16.50 -10.26 -2.39
C VAL A 68 15.57 -10.92 -3.41
N LEU A 69 14.49 -10.24 -3.82
CA LEU A 69 13.60 -10.75 -4.87
C LEU A 69 14.36 -11.02 -6.17
N LYS A 70 15.15 -10.05 -6.64
CA LYS A 70 15.93 -10.16 -7.88
C LYS A 70 16.98 -11.28 -7.81
N SER A 71 17.69 -11.39 -6.70
CA SER A 71 18.69 -12.45 -6.52
C SER A 71 18.05 -13.84 -6.36
N ALA A 72 16.90 -13.93 -5.70
CA ALA A 72 16.16 -15.19 -5.58
C ALA A 72 15.63 -15.65 -6.94
N GLU A 73 15.11 -14.71 -7.74
CA GLU A 73 14.75 -14.92 -9.14
C GLU A 73 15.91 -15.46 -9.95
N GLU A 74 17.03 -14.74 -9.98
CA GLU A 74 18.23 -15.11 -10.73
C GLU A 74 18.78 -16.49 -10.34
N ARG A 75 18.73 -16.83 -9.05
CA ARG A 75 19.35 -18.06 -8.55
C ARG A 75 18.43 -19.28 -8.59
N PHE A 76 17.14 -19.09 -8.37
CA PHE A 76 16.17 -20.17 -8.14
C PHE A 76 14.95 -20.12 -9.07
N GLY A 77 14.87 -19.14 -9.97
CA GLY A 77 13.76 -18.97 -10.91
C GLY A 77 12.42 -18.80 -10.20
N GLU A 78 11.41 -19.52 -10.69
CA GLU A 78 10.04 -19.50 -10.16
C GLU A 78 9.97 -19.87 -8.66
N ALA A 79 10.77 -20.84 -8.22
CA ALA A 79 10.80 -21.23 -6.81
C ALA A 79 11.28 -20.07 -5.90
N GLY A 80 12.26 -19.29 -6.37
CA GLY A 80 12.73 -18.09 -5.67
C GLY A 80 11.68 -16.98 -5.65
N GLN A 81 10.95 -16.79 -6.75
CA GLN A 81 9.84 -15.83 -6.82
C GLN A 81 8.74 -16.16 -5.82
N THR A 82 8.30 -17.42 -5.80
CA THR A 82 7.24 -17.89 -4.90
C THR A 82 7.66 -17.72 -3.44
N LEU A 83 8.88 -18.14 -3.09
CA LEU A 83 9.40 -17.98 -1.73
C LEU A 83 9.35 -16.52 -1.24
N VAL A 84 9.81 -15.59 -2.08
CA VAL A 84 9.83 -14.16 -1.69
C VAL A 84 8.42 -13.59 -1.66
N ARG A 85 7.57 -13.90 -2.65
CA ARG A 85 6.16 -13.45 -2.65
C ARG A 85 5.43 -13.91 -1.40
N GLU A 86 5.53 -15.18 -1.01
CA GLU A 86 4.88 -15.71 0.18
C GLU A 86 5.38 -15.05 1.48
N ALA A 87 6.67 -14.69 1.55
CA ALA A 87 7.20 -13.94 2.67
C ALA A 87 6.59 -12.52 2.72
N LEU A 88 6.53 -11.82 1.60
CA LEU A 88 5.95 -10.48 1.51
C LEU A 88 4.45 -10.48 1.77
N ASN A 89 3.71 -11.48 1.28
CA ASN A 89 2.29 -11.66 1.58
C ASN A 89 2.08 -11.82 3.10
N ARG A 90 2.90 -12.63 3.79
CA ARG A 90 2.80 -12.77 5.25
C ARG A 90 3.04 -11.46 6.00
N THR A 91 4.07 -10.70 5.61
CA THR A 91 4.34 -9.40 6.21
C THR A 91 3.23 -8.38 5.93
N GLY A 92 2.69 -8.36 4.70
CA GLY A 92 1.56 -7.49 4.35
C GLY A 92 0.29 -7.84 5.13
N TYR A 93 0.03 -9.14 5.32
CA TYR A 93 -1.06 -9.63 6.15
C TYR A 93 -0.93 -9.14 7.59
N GLU A 94 0.22 -9.37 8.23
CA GLU A 94 0.47 -8.99 9.62
C GLU A 94 0.29 -7.48 9.84
N ALA A 95 0.82 -6.65 8.93
CA ALA A 95 0.69 -5.20 9.01
C ALA A 95 -0.78 -4.75 8.87
N MET A 96 -1.52 -5.32 7.94
CA MET A 96 -2.92 -4.93 7.72
C MET A 96 -3.85 -5.45 8.82
N ASP A 97 -3.66 -6.69 9.26
CA ASP A 97 -4.40 -7.27 10.38
C ASP A 97 -4.17 -6.45 11.66
N GLY A 98 -2.92 -6.05 11.92
CA GLY A 98 -2.57 -5.16 13.01
C GLY A 98 -3.21 -3.77 12.89
N LEU A 99 -3.26 -3.19 11.68
CA LEU A 99 -3.96 -1.93 11.45
C LEU A 99 -5.46 -2.06 11.75
N ILE A 100 -6.12 -3.08 11.19
CA ILE A 100 -7.57 -3.29 11.33
C ILE A 100 -7.94 -3.53 12.79
N LYS A 101 -7.26 -4.44 13.50
CA LYS A 101 -7.58 -4.79 14.89
C LYS A 101 -7.40 -3.65 15.88
N ASN A 102 -6.53 -2.69 15.56
CA ASN A 102 -6.30 -1.51 16.38
C ASN A 102 -7.12 -0.29 15.91
N THR A 103 -7.96 -0.43 14.88
CA THR A 103 -8.79 0.66 14.34
C THR A 103 -10.24 0.48 14.76
N GLU A 104 -10.86 1.57 15.23
CA GLU A 104 -12.31 1.60 15.48
C GLU A 104 -13.01 2.23 14.28
N PHE A 105 -13.79 1.40 13.56
CA PHE A 105 -14.62 1.85 12.44
C PHE A 105 -16.04 2.22 12.91
N PRO A 106 -16.66 3.26 12.34
CA PRO A 106 -18.09 3.49 12.49
C PRO A 106 -18.91 2.27 12.05
N PRO A 107 -20.00 1.92 12.76
CA PRO A 107 -20.78 0.70 12.47
C PRO A 107 -21.61 0.78 11.18
N ASP A 108 -21.82 1.98 10.64
CA ASP A 108 -22.78 2.29 9.56
C ASP A 108 -22.10 2.81 8.28
N LEU A 109 -20.91 2.29 7.98
CA LEU A 109 -20.23 2.56 6.71
C LEU A 109 -20.88 1.79 5.56
N THR A 110 -21.17 2.50 4.47
CA THR A 110 -21.46 1.88 3.16
C THR A 110 -20.23 1.14 2.64
N TRP A 111 -20.42 0.30 1.62
CA TRP A 111 -19.31 -0.42 1.00
C TRP A 111 -18.23 0.52 0.46
N ALA A 112 -18.62 1.59 -0.27
CA ALA A 112 -17.67 2.54 -0.83
C ALA A 112 -16.94 3.32 0.28
N GLU A 113 -17.65 3.83 1.28
CA GLU A 113 -17.04 4.55 2.42
C GLU A 113 -15.99 3.66 3.10
N ARG A 114 -16.39 2.43 3.48
CA ARG A 114 -15.48 1.47 4.11
C ARG A 114 -14.25 1.17 3.25
N THR A 115 -14.44 0.94 1.96
CA THR A 115 -13.34 0.62 1.03
C THR A 115 -12.40 1.82 0.85
N SER A 116 -12.95 3.01 0.66
CA SER A 116 -12.17 4.25 0.51
C SER A 116 -11.36 4.53 1.76
N TYR A 117 -12.00 4.54 2.93
CA TYR A 117 -11.34 4.86 4.18
C TYR A 117 -10.27 3.83 4.55
N LEU A 118 -10.53 2.54 4.33
CA LEU A 118 -9.53 1.48 4.51
C LEU A 118 -8.34 1.66 3.56
N GLY A 119 -8.61 2.06 2.32
CA GLY A 119 -7.60 2.48 1.34
C GLY A 119 -6.74 3.63 1.87
N THR A 120 -7.36 4.65 2.44
CA THR A 120 -6.65 5.78 3.08
C THR A 120 -5.76 5.33 4.23
N GLY A 121 -6.25 4.46 5.12
CA GLY A 121 -5.43 3.89 6.20
C GLY A 121 -4.22 3.13 5.65
N LEU A 122 -4.43 2.26 4.66
CA LEU A 122 -3.36 1.54 3.98
C LEU A 122 -2.34 2.51 3.36
N ASN A 123 -2.80 3.50 2.60
CA ASN A 123 -1.94 4.41 1.86
C ASN A 123 -1.16 5.34 2.79
N THR A 124 -1.83 5.94 3.77
CA THR A 124 -1.24 6.99 4.62
C THR A 124 -0.48 6.43 5.83
N ILE A 125 -0.86 5.26 6.36
CA ILE A 125 -0.23 4.65 7.53
C ILE A 125 0.78 3.57 7.11
N LEU A 126 0.38 2.59 6.30
CA LEU A 126 1.25 1.46 5.95
C LEU A 126 2.26 1.84 4.86
N TYR A 127 1.83 2.62 3.87
CA TYR A 127 2.68 3.07 2.78
C TYR A 127 3.23 4.47 2.96
N ALA A 128 2.91 5.16 4.07
CA ALA A 128 3.35 6.53 4.36
C ALA A 128 3.29 7.42 3.11
N SER A 129 2.19 7.34 2.37
CA SER A 129 1.98 8.00 1.08
C SER A 129 1.00 9.16 1.24
N LEU A 130 1.20 10.20 0.42
CA LEU A 130 0.27 11.31 0.33
C LEU A 130 -0.86 10.93 -0.62
N GLU A 131 -2.08 10.85 -0.09
CA GLU A 131 -3.24 10.37 -0.83
C GLU A 131 -4.29 11.47 -1.04
N LYS A 132 -4.97 11.46 -2.19
CA LYS A 132 -6.23 12.18 -2.41
C LYS A 132 -7.28 11.20 -2.92
N ALA A 133 -8.22 10.80 -2.08
CA ALA A 133 -9.33 9.92 -2.44
C ALA A 133 -10.62 10.68 -2.74
N TRP A 134 -11.52 10.06 -3.50
CA TRP A 134 -12.87 10.57 -3.74
C TRP A 134 -13.84 9.46 -4.14
N PHE A 135 -15.13 9.71 -3.91
CA PHE A 135 -16.20 8.82 -4.34
C PHE A 135 -16.59 9.08 -5.80
N VAL A 136 -16.77 7.99 -6.56
CA VAL A 136 -17.30 8.05 -7.93
C VAL A 136 -18.76 7.57 -7.95
N SER A 137 -19.08 6.53 -7.18
CA SER A 137 -20.44 6.00 -7.01
C SER A 137 -20.54 5.19 -5.70
N GLN A 138 -21.70 4.58 -5.46
CA GLN A 138 -21.93 3.69 -4.31
C GLN A 138 -21.03 2.44 -4.31
N ASP A 139 -20.53 2.05 -5.48
CA ASP A 139 -19.71 0.84 -5.69
C ASP A 139 -18.34 1.20 -6.30
N ARG A 140 -17.90 2.45 -6.18
CA ARG A 140 -16.59 2.86 -6.69
C ARG A 140 -16.04 4.08 -5.96
N CYS A 141 -14.82 3.92 -5.49
CA CYS A 141 -13.96 5.02 -5.09
C CYS A 141 -12.67 4.99 -5.91
N ASP A 142 -12.12 6.17 -6.13
CA ASP A 142 -10.84 6.33 -6.80
C ASP A 142 -9.92 7.10 -5.84
N PHE A 143 -8.60 6.94 -6.03
CA PHE A 143 -7.64 7.75 -5.32
C PHE A 143 -6.39 8.02 -6.15
N HIS A 144 -5.75 9.13 -5.83
CA HIS A 144 -4.41 9.46 -6.28
C HIS A 144 -3.41 9.25 -5.16
N ILE A 145 -2.29 8.64 -5.48
CA ILE A 145 -1.06 8.80 -4.70
C ILE A 145 -0.27 9.94 -5.33
N LEU A 146 -0.17 11.05 -4.60
CA LEU A 146 0.52 12.28 -5.01
C LEU A 146 2.01 12.24 -4.63
N TRP A 147 2.36 11.43 -3.65
CA TRP A 147 3.74 11.10 -3.31
C TRP A 147 3.81 9.71 -2.68
N CYS A 148 4.79 8.91 -3.09
CA CYS A 148 5.07 7.59 -2.51
C CYS A 148 6.54 7.51 -2.07
N PRO A 149 6.85 6.90 -0.90
CA PRO A 149 8.23 6.70 -0.43
C PRO A 149 9.19 6.07 -1.44
N HIS A 150 8.66 5.29 -2.38
CA HIS A 150 9.46 4.54 -3.34
C HIS A 150 9.60 5.23 -4.70
N GLN A 151 8.91 6.35 -4.96
CA GLN A 151 8.81 6.91 -6.32
C GLN A 151 10.15 7.34 -6.93
N ASP A 152 11.11 7.75 -6.09
CA ASP A 152 12.43 8.21 -6.52
C ASP A 152 13.48 7.08 -6.54
N ARG A 153 13.10 5.85 -6.17
CA ARG A 153 14.01 4.69 -6.07
C ARG A 153 13.59 3.50 -6.89
N TYR A 154 12.29 3.24 -7.00
CA TYR A 154 11.76 2.08 -7.72
C TYR A 154 11.51 2.43 -9.18
N SER A 155 11.87 1.52 -10.08
CA SER A 155 11.29 1.55 -11.42
C SER A 155 9.83 1.11 -11.37
N ALA A 156 9.07 1.38 -12.44
CA ALA A 156 7.69 0.92 -12.55
C ALA A 156 7.52 -0.60 -12.41
N PHE A 157 8.55 -1.38 -12.75
CA PHE A 157 8.50 -2.83 -12.58
C PHE A 157 8.82 -3.26 -11.13
N ASP A 158 9.62 -2.49 -10.40
CA ASP A 158 9.99 -2.79 -9.02
C ASP A 158 8.79 -2.64 -8.05
N CYS A 159 7.78 -1.82 -8.40
CA CYS A 159 6.53 -1.69 -7.65
C CYS A 159 5.77 -3.03 -7.46
N ARG A 160 6.14 -4.10 -8.18
CA ARG A 160 5.59 -5.45 -7.94
C ARG A 160 5.87 -5.97 -6.52
N VAL A 161 6.93 -5.51 -5.85
CA VAL A 161 7.19 -5.83 -4.44
C VAL A 161 6.06 -5.32 -3.55
N GLN A 162 5.63 -4.07 -3.76
CA GLN A 162 4.47 -3.49 -3.07
C GLN A 162 3.21 -4.31 -3.37
N ARG A 163 3.07 -4.79 -4.61
CA ARG A 163 1.94 -5.62 -5.00
C ARG A 163 1.82 -6.91 -4.19
N TYR A 164 2.95 -7.57 -3.90
CA TYR A 164 2.97 -8.78 -3.07
C TYR A 164 2.60 -8.46 -1.61
N PHE A 165 3.07 -7.34 -1.05
CA PHE A 165 2.56 -6.90 0.25
C PHE A 165 1.04 -6.71 0.24
N VAL A 166 0.48 -6.02 -0.76
CA VAL A 166 -0.97 -5.79 -0.85
C VAL A 166 -1.77 -7.08 -1.01
N GLU A 167 -1.23 -8.15 -1.60
CA GLU A 167 -1.93 -9.46 -1.60
C GLU A 167 -2.20 -9.96 -0.18
N GLY A 168 -1.19 -9.87 0.69
CA GLY A 168 -1.35 -10.19 2.10
C GLY A 168 -2.35 -9.28 2.79
N MET A 169 -2.28 -7.98 2.49
CA MET A 169 -3.20 -6.98 3.06
C MET A 169 -4.65 -7.26 2.65
N ILE A 170 -4.91 -7.59 1.38
CA ILE A 170 -6.23 -7.98 0.87
C ILE A 170 -6.75 -9.20 1.65
N GLN A 171 -5.93 -10.24 1.80
CA GLN A 171 -6.31 -11.43 2.58
C GLN A 171 -6.67 -11.07 4.03
N ALA A 172 -5.90 -10.18 4.67
CA ALA A 172 -6.22 -9.71 6.02
C ALA A 172 -7.54 -8.92 6.07
N THR A 173 -7.86 -8.13 5.04
CA THR A 173 -9.16 -7.45 4.99
C THR A 173 -10.31 -8.45 4.83
N GLU A 174 -10.14 -9.48 4.00
CA GLU A 174 -11.11 -10.56 3.79
C GLU A 174 -11.36 -11.34 5.09
N ASP A 175 -10.30 -11.76 5.78
CA ASP A 175 -10.39 -12.50 7.04
C ASP A 175 -11.05 -11.70 8.18
N ASN A 176 -10.93 -10.37 8.15
CA ASN A 176 -11.57 -9.46 9.11
C ASN A 176 -12.97 -8.99 8.66
N GLY A 177 -13.55 -9.56 7.59
CA GLY A 177 -14.89 -9.21 7.11
C GLY A 177 -14.99 -7.84 6.41
N LEU A 178 -13.86 -7.25 6.06
CA LEU A 178 -13.72 -5.97 5.36
C LEU A 178 -13.32 -6.15 3.88
N GLY A 179 -13.32 -7.39 3.37
CA GLY A 179 -12.97 -7.73 2.00
C GLY A 179 -14.05 -7.41 0.96
N GLY A 180 -13.98 -8.10 -0.18
CA GLY A 180 -14.94 -7.94 -1.28
C GLY A 180 -14.66 -6.75 -2.21
N TRP A 181 -13.45 -6.19 -2.14
CA TRP A 181 -12.98 -5.11 -3.01
C TRP A 181 -11.70 -5.50 -3.72
N THR A 182 -11.45 -4.88 -4.87
CA THR A 182 -10.19 -4.98 -5.59
C THR A 182 -9.75 -3.60 -6.04
N ALA A 183 -8.47 -3.45 -6.36
CA ALA A 183 -7.91 -2.21 -6.84
C ALA A 183 -7.12 -2.43 -8.15
N ARG A 184 -7.24 -1.46 -9.07
CA ARG A 184 -6.48 -1.41 -10.31
C ARG A 184 -5.89 -0.04 -10.50
N PHE A 185 -4.65 0.04 -10.97
CA PHE A 185 -4.03 1.32 -11.31
C PHE A 185 -4.20 1.63 -12.81
N ARG A 186 -4.37 2.90 -13.14
CA ARG A 186 -4.34 3.42 -14.52
C ARG A 186 -3.02 4.08 -14.84
N GLU A 187 -2.49 4.83 -13.87
CA GLU A 187 -1.32 5.67 -14.02
C GLU A 187 -0.33 5.39 -12.91
N LEU A 188 0.96 5.62 -13.16
CA LEU A 188 2.04 5.34 -12.22
C LEU A 188 3.13 6.41 -12.31
N ILE A 189 3.50 6.99 -11.17
CA ILE A 189 4.62 7.96 -11.07
C ILE A 189 5.91 7.39 -11.66
N PRO A 190 6.32 6.14 -11.37
CA PRO A 190 7.54 5.58 -11.97
C PRO A 190 7.47 5.35 -13.50
N ARG A 191 6.30 5.57 -14.14
CA ARG A 191 6.13 5.62 -15.60
C ARG A 191 6.12 7.05 -16.16
N GLY A 192 6.37 8.05 -15.32
CA GLY A 192 6.37 9.47 -15.68
C GLY A 192 5.02 10.17 -15.53
N ALA A 193 4.02 9.53 -14.93
CA ALA A 193 2.78 10.22 -14.57
C ALA A 193 3.02 11.19 -13.40
N GLU A 194 2.16 12.19 -13.27
CA GLU A 194 2.21 13.15 -12.16
C GLU A 194 1.83 12.48 -10.82
N HIS A 195 0.90 11.53 -10.88
CA HIS A 195 0.42 10.75 -9.73
C HIS A 195 0.15 9.30 -10.13
N CYS A 196 0.05 8.40 -9.14
CA CYS A 196 -0.51 7.07 -9.38
C CYS A 196 -2.03 7.14 -9.22
N HIS A 197 -2.80 6.84 -10.26
CA HIS A 197 -4.27 6.79 -10.19
C HIS A 197 -4.75 5.36 -10.00
N PHE A 198 -5.46 5.11 -8.91
CA PHE A 198 -6.08 3.85 -8.57
C PHE A 198 -7.61 3.94 -8.60
N ILE A 199 -8.22 2.81 -8.93
CA ILE A 199 -9.66 2.59 -8.95
C ILE A 199 -9.96 1.38 -8.09
N CYS A 200 -10.86 1.57 -7.12
CA CYS A 200 -11.36 0.54 -6.24
C CYS A 200 -12.81 0.21 -6.58
N GLU A 201 -13.08 -1.07 -6.80
CA GLU A 201 -14.37 -1.60 -7.26
C GLU A 201 -14.65 -2.94 -6.53
N PRO A 202 -15.91 -3.39 -6.41
CA PRO A 202 -16.23 -4.70 -5.90
C PRO A 202 -15.59 -5.81 -6.75
N VAL A 203 -15.24 -6.93 -6.12
CA VAL A 203 -14.74 -8.11 -6.84
C VAL A 203 -15.79 -8.70 -7.80
N GLY A 204 -17.08 -8.53 -7.47
CA GLY A 204 -18.23 -9.09 -8.20
C GLY A 204 -18.41 -10.60 -7.96
N ASP A 205 -19.35 -11.22 -8.68
CA ASP A 205 -19.62 -12.68 -8.63
C ASP A 205 -18.55 -13.49 -9.40
N ARG A 206 -17.28 -13.32 -9.03
CA ARG A 206 -16.19 -14.10 -9.59
C ARG A 206 -15.86 -15.23 -8.62
N ASP A 207 -15.90 -16.47 -9.13
CA ASP A 207 -15.48 -17.64 -8.38
C ASP A 207 -14.04 -17.43 -7.87
N ASP A 208 -13.94 -17.58 -6.56
CA ASP A 208 -12.82 -17.89 -5.67
C ASP A 208 -11.63 -16.93 -5.44
N ARG A 209 -11.20 -16.04 -6.34
CA ARG A 209 -9.95 -15.26 -6.09
C ARG A 209 -9.96 -13.79 -6.52
N ASN A 210 -9.53 -12.91 -5.61
CA ASN A 210 -9.39 -11.47 -5.86
C ASN A 210 -8.55 -11.21 -7.15
N PRO A 211 -9.01 -10.38 -8.11
CA PRO A 211 -8.29 -10.09 -9.36
C PRO A 211 -6.86 -9.59 -9.16
N TRP A 212 -6.55 -9.06 -7.97
CA TRP A 212 -5.21 -8.66 -7.60
C TRP A 212 -4.19 -9.80 -7.75
N HIS A 213 -4.53 -11.02 -7.33
CA HIS A 213 -3.65 -12.18 -7.42
C HIS A 213 -3.34 -12.56 -8.87
N GLN A 214 -4.34 -12.52 -9.75
CA GLN A 214 -4.16 -12.85 -11.17
C GLN A 214 -3.14 -11.91 -11.83
N TYR A 215 -3.19 -10.62 -11.51
CA TYR A 215 -2.21 -9.68 -12.03
C TYR A 215 -0.81 -9.91 -11.45
N SER A 216 -0.70 -10.30 -10.20
CA SER A 216 0.59 -10.66 -9.60
C SER A 216 1.22 -11.89 -10.26
N ASP A 217 0.40 -12.90 -10.61
CA ASP A 217 0.85 -14.06 -11.38
C ASP A 217 1.39 -13.63 -12.76
N GLN A 218 0.71 -12.69 -13.43
CA GLN A 218 1.17 -12.11 -14.70
C GLN A 218 2.51 -11.36 -14.54
N LEU A 219 2.73 -10.64 -13.44
CA LEU A 219 3.99 -9.95 -13.18
C LEU A 219 5.14 -10.92 -12.93
N GLN A 220 4.91 -12.03 -12.20
CA GLN A 220 5.89 -13.09 -12.01
C GLN A 220 6.29 -13.71 -13.35
N LYS A 221 5.30 -14.08 -14.18
CA LYS A 221 5.54 -14.61 -15.53
C LYS A 221 6.38 -13.66 -16.37
N ARG A 222 6.02 -12.36 -16.40
CA ARG A 222 6.78 -11.33 -17.13
C ARG A 222 8.21 -11.18 -16.62
N ALA A 223 8.44 -11.33 -15.32
CA ALA A 223 9.79 -11.30 -14.75
C ALA A 223 10.63 -12.46 -15.27
N PHE A 224 10.05 -13.64 -15.29
CA PHE A 224 10.71 -14.85 -15.75
C PHE A 224 11.00 -14.83 -17.25
N ASP A 225 10.04 -14.38 -18.07
CA ASP A 225 10.23 -14.24 -19.51
C ASP A 225 11.40 -13.28 -19.82
N LYS A 226 11.48 -12.14 -19.11
CA LYS A 226 12.62 -11.20 -19.23
C LYS A 226 13.97 -11.80 -18.83
N MET A 227 14.00 -12.85 -18.04
CA MET A 227 15.24 -13.53 -17.66
C MET A 227 15.66 -14.57 -18.69
N LYS A 228 14.71 -15.19 -19.40
CA LYS A 228 15.01 -16.12 -20.51
C LYS A 228 15.58 -15.41 -21.73
N ASP A 229 15.22 -14.15 -21.92
CA ASP A 229 15.68 -13.32 -23.03
C ASP A 229 17.06 -12.67 -22.78
N LYS A 230 17.72 -12.97 -21.65
CA LYS A 230 19.07 -12.52 -21.29
C LYS A 230 20.08 -13.65 -21.39
#